data_AF-A0A851IPL8-F1
#
_entry.id   AF-A0A851IPL8-F1
#
_cell.length_a   1.000
_cell.length_b   1.000
_cell.length_c   1.000
_cell.angle_alpha   90.00
_cell.angle_beta   90.00
_cell.angle_gamma   90.00
#
_symmetry.space_group_name_H-M   'P 1'
#
loop_
_entity.id
_entity.type
_entity.pdbx_description
1 polymer ?
#
loop_
_entity_poly.entity_id
_entity_poly.type
_entity_poly.pdbx_seq_one_letter_code
_entity_poly.pdbx_strand_id
1 'polypeptide(L)'
;NTYAPRLTFSSVCDEIFQDKRFLLIMRGVIVNMDFIQSFRSGVCHLESGMQFPCNLRKEKQFISTWQNYIFQKLRKEAMERRHKANNE
;
A
#
# COMPACT_ATOMS: atom_id res chain seq x y z
N ASN A 1 -17.29 -6.88 7.55
CA ASN A 1 -16.55 -8.16 7.68
C ASN A 1 -15.18 -7.84 8.23
N THR A 2 -14.88 -8.22 9.47
CA THR A 2 -13.59 -7.98 10.13
C THR A 2 -13.02 -9.32 10.56
N TYR A 3 -11.78 -9.62 10.18
CA TYR A 3 -11.07 -10.83 10.57
C TYR A 3 -10.04 -10.49 11.66
N ALA A 4 -10.02 -11.27 12.75
CA ALA A 4 -9.15 -11.03 13.90
C ALA A 4 -8.34 -12.29 14.25
N PRO A 5 -7.15 -12.48 13.65
CA PRO A 5 -6.31 -13.64 13.92
C PRO A 5 -5.62 -13.56 15.29
N ARG A 6 -5.34 -14.72 15.90
CA ARG A 6 -4.50 -14.84 17.11
C ARG A 6 -3.02 -14.94 16.72
N LEU A 7 -2.48 -13.87 16.16
CA LEU A 7 -1.07 -13.74 15.78
C LEU A 7 -0.51 -12.43 16.30
N THR A 8 0.81 -12.38 16.52
CA THR A 8 1.46 -11.12 16.88
C THR A 8 1.62 -10.26 15.63
N PHE A 9 1.59 -8.94 15.80
CA PHE A 9 1.84 -8.01 14.69
C PHE A 9 3.21 -8.30 14.04
N SER A 10 4.24 -8.55 14.84
CA SER A 10 5.59 -8.86 14.34
C SER A 10 5.62 -10.10 13.46
N SER A 11 4.98 -11.21 13.89
CA SER A 11 4.95 -12.44 13.10
C SER A 11 4.26 -12.25 11.75
N VAL A 12 3.27 -11.36 11.67
CA VAL A 12 2.58 -11.06 10.41
C VAL A 12 3.42 -10.13 9.53
N CYS A 13 4.14 -9.16 10.13
CA CYS A 13 4.98 -8.22 9.41
C CYS A 13 6.04 -8.89 8.55
N ASP A 14 6.73 -9.89 9.09
CA ASP A 14 7.87 -10.53 8.41
C ASP A 14 7.47 -11.17 7.07
N GLU A 15 6.27 -11.75 7.03
CA GLU A 15 5.68 -12.34 5.82
C GLU A 15 5.06 -11.27 4.91
N ILE A 16 4.25 -10.37 5.47
CA ILE A 16 3.53 -9.35 4.71
C ILE A 16 4.48 -8.38 3.99
N PHE A 17 5.59 -8.00 4.62
CA PHE A 17 6.54 -7.06 4.01
C PHE A 17 7.39 -7.65 2.89
N GLN A 18 7.34 -8.97 2.65
CA GLN A 18 7.88 -9.54 1.40
C GLN A 18 7.08 -9.05 0.18
N ASP A 19 5.81 -8.73 0.37
CA ASP A 19 4.97 -8.13 -0.64
C ASP A 19 5.06 -6.59 -0.57
N LYS A 20 5.65 -6.02 -1.63
CA LYS A 20 5.88 -4.57 -1.78
C LYS A 20 4.59 -3.74 -1.78
N ARG A 21 3.41 -4.34 -1.85
CA ARG A 21 2.12 -3.65 -1.77
C ARG A 21 1.81 -3.11 -0.39
N PHE A 22 2.42 -3.65 0.66
CA PHE A 22 2.07 -3.29 2.02
C PHE A 22 2.97 -2.17 2.56
N LEU A 23 2.34 -1.19 3.19
CA LEU A 23 3.01 0.00 3.75
C LEU A 23 2.67 0.16 5.23
N LEU A 24 3.69 0.20 6.08
CA LEU A 24 3.55 0.54 7.50
C LEU A 24 3.39 2.07 7.65
N ILE A 25 2.18 2.52 7.94
CA ILE A 25 1.87 3.97 8.05
C ILE A 25 1.89 4.47 9.50
N MET A 26 1.78 3.55 10.47
CA MET A 26 1.88 3.80 11.90
C MET A 26 2.23 2.51 12.65
N ARG A 27 2.74 2.60 13.88
CA ARG A 27 2.98 1.42 14.72
C ARG A 27 1.68 0.63 14.88
N GLY A 28 1.69 -0.64 14.43
CA GLY A 28 0.51 -1.51 14.47
C GLY A 28 -0.47 -1.36 13.31
N VAL A 29 -0.19 -0.50 12.31
CA VAL A 29 -1.10 -0.24 11.17
C VAL A 29 -0.36 -0.37 9.84
N ILE A 30 -0.73 -1.40 9.09
CA ILE A 30 -0.26 -1.67 7.73
C ILE A 30 -1.45 -1.53 6.78
N VAL A 31 -1.23 -0.88 5.65
CA VAL A 31 -2.24 -0.73 4.60
C VAL A 31 -1.72 -1.32 3.30
N ASN A 32 -2.63 -1.83 2.48
CA ASN A 32 -2.33 -2.22 1.11
C ASN A 32 -2.42 -0.97 0.21
N MET A 33 -1.32 -0.64 -0.46
CA MET A 33 -1.17 0.53 -1.32
C MET A 33 -2.06 0.53 -2.56
N ASP A 34 -2.56 -0.64 -2.98
CA ASP A 34 -3.52 -0.76 -4.09
C ASP A 34 -4.85 -0.05 -3.79
N PHE A 35 -5.22 0.07 -2.51
CA PHE A 35 -6.51 0.61 -2.08
C PHE A 35 -6.41 2.00 -1.45
N ILE A 36 -5.22 2.61 -1.43
CA ILE A 36 -5.05 3.96 -0.90
C ILE A 36 -5.65 4.95 -1.90
N GLN A 37 -6.54 5.79 -1.40
CA GLN A 37 -7.10 6.92 -2.14
C GLN A 37 -6.28 8.19 -1.93
N SER A 38 -5.88 8.49 -0.68
CA SER A 38 -5.04 9.66 -0.39
C SER A 38 -4.41 9.63 1.00
N PHE A 39 -3.41 10.49 1.19
CA PHE A 39 -2.97 10.95 2.51
C PHE A 39 -3.28 12.44 2.64
N ARG A 40 -3.84 12.84 3.78
CA ARG A 40 -4.14 14.25 4.13
C ARG A 40 -4.13 14.40 5.65
N SER A 41 -3.43 15.42 6.17
CA SER A 41 -3.55 15.86 7.57
C SER A 41 -3.37 14.74 8.61
N GLY A 42 -2.41 13.84 8.39
CA GLY A 42 -2.14 12.71 9.29
C GLY A 42 -3.10 11.54 9.16
N VAL A 43 -3.89 11.47 8.09
CA VAL A 43 -4.86 10.40 7.82
C VAL A 43 -4.59 9.75 6.47
N CYS A 44 -4.62 8.42 6.44
CA CYS A 44 -4.65 7.60 5.23
C CYS A 44 -6.12 7.24 4.92
N HIS A 45 -6.58 7.62 3.74
CA HIS A 45 -7.92 7.32 3.24
C HIS A 45 -7.85 6.17 2.25
N LEU A 46 -8.66 5.14 2.45
CA LEU A 46 -8.81 4.02 1.51
C LEU A 46 -10.05 4.19 0.63
N GLU A 47 -10.05 3.60 -0.56
CA GLU A 47 -11.17 3.65 -1.52
C GLU A 47 -12.49 3.12 -0.93
N SER A 48 -12.40 2.19 0.04
CA SER A 48 -13.54 1.68 0.80
C SER A 48 -14.22 2.71 1.71
N GLY A 49 -13.65 3.91 1.87
CA GLY A 49 -14.06 4.92 2.84
C GLY A 49 -13.45 4.77 4.24
N MET A 50 -12.71 3.68 4.49
CA MET A 50 -11.98 3.49 5.75
C MET A 50 -10.85 4.51 5.91
N GLN A 51 -10.64 4.96 7.15
CA GLN A 51 -9.63 5.97 7.49
C GLN A 51 -8.74 5.45 8.61
N PHE A 52 -7.43 5.61 8.43
CA PHE A 52 -6.44 5.23 9.43
C PHE A 52 -5.51 6.39 9.75
N PRO A 53 -5.25 6.68 11.03
CA PRO A 53 -4.21 7.65 11.39
C PRO A 53 -2.84 7.16 10.91
N CYS A 54 -2.03 8.09 10.43
CA CYS A 54 -0.64 7.85 10.03
C CYS A 54 0.30 8.78 10.80
N ASN A 55 1.60 8.45 10.78
CA ASN A 55 2.60 9.33 11.37
C ASN A 55 2.73 10.63 10.56
N LEU A 56 2.16 11.72 11.08
CA LEU A 56 2.15 13.05 10.44
C LEU A 56 3.54 13.53 10.02
N ARG A 57 4.59 13.24 10.81
CA ARG A 57 5.97 13.63 10.47
C ARG A 57 6.51 12.90 9.23
N LYS A 58 5.96 11.72 8.93
CA LYS A 58 6.33 10.87 7.78
C LYS A 58 5.33 10.97 6.62
N GLU A 59 4.29 11.78 6.70
CA GLU A 59 3.23 11.85 5.68
C GLU A 59 3.80 12.07 4.27
N LYS A 60 4.72 13.02 4.11
CA LYS A 60 5.39 13.28 2.82
C LYS A 60 6.14 12.05 2.30
N GLN A 61 6.79 11.29 3.19
CA GLN A 61 7.48 10.05 2.84
C GLN A 61 6.48 8.97 2.40
N PHE A 62 5.35 8.82 3.09
CA PHE A 62 4.30 7.88 2.71
C PHE A 62 3.70 8.20 1.35
N ILE A 63 3.41 9.48 1.08
CA ILE A 63 2.92 9.94 -0.22
C ILE A 63 3.92 9.56 -1.32
N SER A 64 5.20 9.88 -1.14
CA SER A 64 6.23 9.55 -2.13
C SER A 64 6.37 8.03 -2.35
N THR A 65 6.36 7.25 -1.27
CA THR A 65 6.46 5.78 -1.33
C THR A 65 5.29 5.18 -2.10
N TRP A 66 4.07 5.63 -1.78
CA TRP A 66 2.86 5.18 -2.44
C TRP A 66 2.82 5.57 -3.92
N GLN A 67 3.14 6.82 -4.27
CA GLN A 67 3.20 7.26 -5.66
C GLN A 67 4.24 6.47 -6.47
N ASN A 68 5.43 6.24 -5.90
CA ASN A 68 6.46 5.42 -6.54
C ASN A 68 5.98 3.99 -6.80
N TYR A 69 5.28 3.39 -5.83
CA TYR A 69 4.68 2.07 -6.00
C TYR A 69 3.67 2.05 -7.17
N ILE A 70 2.73 3.01 -7.21
CA ILE A 70 1.74 3.10 -8.28
C ILE A 70 2.39 3.29 -9.64
N PHE A 71 3.39 4.17 -9.75
CA PHE A 71 4.11 4.36 -11.02
C PHE A 71 4.85 3.10 -11.48
N GLN A 72 5.49 2.37 -10.56
CA GLN A 72 6.15 1.10 -10.90
C GLN A 72 5.14 0.06 -11.39
N LYS A 73 3.98 -0.04 -10.73
CA LYS A 73 2.88 -0.92 -11.14
C LYS A 73 2.39 -0.59 -12.55
N LEU A 74 2.07 0.69 -12.82
CA LEU A 74 1.61 1.14 -14.13
C LEU A 74 2.63 0.87 -15.25
N ARG A 75 3.92 1.08 -14.97
CA ARG A 75 5.01 0.79 -15.92
C ARG A 75 5.09 -0.71 -16.25
N LYS A 76 4.98 -1.56 -15.24
CA LYS A 76 4.99 -3.02 -15.41
C LYS A 76 3.80 -3.47 -16.26
N GLU A 77 2.60 -3.02 -15.93
CA GLU A 77 1.38 -3.35 -16.69
C GLU A 77 1.44 -2.86 -18.15
N ALA A 78 2.03 -1.69 -18.40
CA ALA A 78 2.21 -1.18 -19.75
C ALA A 78 3.22 -2.02 -20.56
N MET A 79 4.31 -2.48 -19.92
CA MET A 79 5.28 -3.38 -20.54
C MET A 79 4.64 -4.73 -20.91
N GLU A 80 3.88 -5.32 -19.99
CA GLU A 80 3.20 -6.60 -20.19
C GLU A 80 2.18 -6.53 -21.34
N ARG A 81 1.40 -5.43 -21.42
CA ARG A 81 0.47 -5.19 -22.54
C ARG A 81 1.18 -5.12 -23.89
N ARG A 82 2.34 -4.47 -23.95
CA ARG A 82 3.15 -4.40 -25.18
C ARG A 82 3.71 -5.77 -25.59
N HIS A 83 4.18 -6.57 -24.63
CA HIS A 83 4.70 -7.91 -24.93
C HIS A 83 3.60 -8.83 -25.47
N LYS A 84 2.37 -8.75 -24.93
CA LYS A 84 1.24 -9.51 -25.46
C LYS A 84 0.88 -9.10 -26.87
N ALA A 85 0.77 -7.80 -27.14
CA ALA A 85 0.44 -7.28 -28.47
C ALA A 85 1.49 -7.60 -29.56
N ASN A 86 2.76 -7.84 -29.18
CA ASN A 86 3.81 -8.21 -30.12
C ASN A 86 3.89 -9.73 -30.39
N ASN A 87 3.23 -10.55 -29.58
CA ASN A 87 3.26 -12.02 -29.65
C ASN A 87 1.92 -12.62 -30.16
N GLU A 88 0.95 -11.77 -30.48
CA GLU A 88 -0.33 -12.08 -31.16
C GLU A 88 -0.25 -11.62 -32.62
#